data_AF-A0A495JU20-F1
#
_entry.id   AF-A0A495JU20-F1
#
_cell.length_a   1.000
_cell.length_b   1.000
_cell.length_c   1.000
_cell.angle_alpha   90.00
_cell.angle_beta   90.00
_cell.angle_gamma   90.00
#
_symmetry.space_group_name_H-M   'P 1'
#
loop_
_entity.id
_entity.type
_entity.pdbx_description
1 polymer ?
#
loop_
_entity_poly.entity_id
_entity_poly.type
_entity_poly.pdbx_seq_one_letter_code
_entity_poly.pdbx_strand_id
1 'polypeptide(L)'
;MMSNQLPEHQDAPRGAQDDRSVPSGKARRVRRYVTGAVSLAGVASLAAVAGMSGAPAVASATDALGLPRLFMSTDGGYDDGGYDNGGQDPGGWRPEWDKDAKQVGCDSNELISALVEANTGRGAKLKLTKGCTYSLTVYQGPDGLPVITQPVAIKGEGAKIERAANADPFRIFNVGTGGELTLHDLTVAGGDDRSGDGGGGLLVQAGGKAVLEKSAVVANRSTSSGGGIANYGITALLSGEEKDQKHGDDQKHGEDPEQSKDGESPAAEAEGAAVDGATVEPADGADASDATGGSESGPNDWTDGGWSKDGWDHDKSEYVTKVSGNSAQGAGGGIYSGGLLVVDGAEVSRNNSARDGGGISNTGGTASVTRSKVSNNVSVGLGGGIHAGFGAVTKIVYSGVIGNESTGPSAAGGGIQNYDSSLYIRHSEVVRNNAGGLAGGIYNGGGRAVVEQTKVSENTAQSNGGGLYNVDGTMVVRKSLVDSNRTVGVNSVGGGIFTVDGSLALTESRVARNDAVNPPGGIFADGTLVTVDERTVIVNNRPTNCVGSGDPVPNCFG
;
A
#
# COMPACT_ATOMS: atom_id res chain seq x y z
N MET A 1 -4.72 -61.65 62.34
CA MET A 1 -4.18 -62.51 61.26
C MET A 1 -3.60 -61.52 60.25
N MET A 2 -2.31 -61.17 60.29
CA MET A 2 -1.12 -61.94 59.83
C MET A 2 -1.22 -62.29 58.33
N SER A 3 -0.25 -62.06 57.44
CA SER A 3 1.05 -61.34 57.44
C SER A 3 1.41 -61.11 55.94
N ASN A 4 1.90 -59.95 55.48
CA ASN A 4 3.28 -59.40 55.54
C ASN A 4 4.34 -60.20 54.73
N GLN A 5 4.86 -59.64 53.61
CA GLN A 5 6.31 -59.42 53.34
C GLN A 5 6.66 -58.90 51.91
N LEU A 6 7.74 -58.10 51.86
CA LEU A 6 8.58 -57.63 50.73
C LEU A 6 9.97 -58.33 50.84
N PRO A 7 11.03 -57.94 50.09
CA PRO A 7 11.27 -57.83 48.64
C PRO A 7 12.57 -58.60 48.23
N GLU A 8 13.10 -58.47 46.99
CA GLU A 8 14.57 -58.36 46.78
C GLU A 8 15.01 -57.84 45.39
N HIS A 9 16.25 -57.34 45.33
CA HIS A 9 16.97 -56.79 44.18
C HIS A 9 17.88 -57.85 43.53
N GLN A 10 18.22 -57.72 42.22
CA GLN A 10 19.63 -57.86 41.76
C GLN A 10 19.90 -57.39 40.31
N ASP A 11 20.83 -56.45 40.21
CA ASP A 11 21.92 -56.22 39.25
C ASP A 11 21.89 -56.59 37.74
N ALA A 12 22.52 -55.69 36.98
CA ALA A 12 22.91 -55.85 35.57
C ALA A 12 24.38 -56.33 35.44
N PRO A 13 24.84 -56.59 34.20
CA PRO A 13 26.24 -56.31 33.86
C PRO A 13 26.42 -55.42 32.61
N ARG A 14 27.61 -54.82 32.53
CA ARG A 14 28.07 -53.88 31.48
C ARG A 14 28.97 -54.59 30.45
N GLY A 15 29.15 -53.95 29.28
CA GLY A 15 30.36 -54.07 28.43
C GLY A 15 30.06 -53.92 26.94
N ALA A 16 30.94 -53.42 26.07
CA ALA A 16 32.15 -52.60 26.24
C ALA A 16 32.49 -51.95 24.86
N GLN A 17 33.38 -50.96 24.83
CA GLN A 17 33.78 -50.22 23.60
C GLN A 17 34.98 -50.86 22.88
N ASP A 18 35.06 -50.69 21.55
CA ASP A 18 36.24 -50.27 20.74
C ASP A 18 35.96 -50.50 19.23
N ASP A 19 36.70 -49.99 18.24
CA ASP A 19 37.26 -48.64 17.96
C ASP A 19 37.71 -48.64 16.46
N ARG A 20 37.83 -47.45 15.84
CA ARG A 20 38.51 -47.13 14.55
C ARG A 20 37.98 -47.71 13.23
N SER A 21 37.59 -46.79 12.34
CA SER A 21 38.53 -46.34 11.28
C SER A 21 38.03 -45.07 10.56
N VAL A 22 38.97 -44.23 10.13
CA VAL A 22 38.75 -42.96 9.42
C VAL A 22 39.30 -43.09 7.99
N PRO A 23 38.65 -42.49 6.99
CA PRO A 23 39.38 -41.79 5.94
C PRO A 23 39.02 -40.30 5.89
N SER A 24 40.00 -39.47 5.56
CA SER A 24 39.89 -38.01 5.54
C SER A 24 39.43 -37.47 4.18
N GLY A 25 38.65 -36.38 4.19
CA GLY A 25 38.11 -35.78 2.96
C GLY A 25 37.48 -34.40 3.14
N LYS A 26 38.32 -33.36 3.29
CA LYS A 26 37.99 -31.91 3.14
C LYS A 26 36.60 -31.47 3.65
N ALA A 27 36.48 -31.24 4.95
CA ALA A 27 35.31 -30.58 5.53
C ALA A 27 35.21 -29.10 5.08
N ARG A 28 34.39 -28.83 4.05
CA ARG A 28 33.90 -27.48 3.75
C ARG A 28 33.02 -27.06 4.94
N ARG A 29 33.44 -26.05 5.72
CA ARG A 29 32.62 -25.52 6.83
C ARG A 29 31.36 -24.87 6.27
N VAL A 30 30.31 -25.66 6.08
CA VAL A 30 28.96 -25.15 5.88
C VAL A 30 28.55 -24.53 7.20
N ARG A 31 28.72 -23.20 7.31
CA ARG A 31 28.13 -22.41 8.37
C ARG A 31 26.64 -22.43 8.13
N ARG A 32 25.93 -23.42 8.70
CA ARG A 32 24.47 -23.43 8.75
C ARG A 32 24.08 -22.18 9.53
N TYR A 33 23.71 -21.13 8.81
CA TYR A 33 22.90 -20.08 9.38
C TYR A 33 21.64 -20.78 9.91
N VAL A 34 21.24 -20.46 11.13
CA VAL A 34 19.93 -20.90 11.63
C VAL A 34 18.93 -20.05 10.88
N THR A 35 18.60 -20.48 9.66
CA THR A 35 17.43 -20.04 8.94
C THR A 35 16.24 -20.48 9.77
N GLY A 36 15.84 -19.60 10.69
CA GLY A 36 14.45 -19.43 11.06
C GLY A 36 13.66 -18.94 9.85
N ALA A 37 13.71 -19.71 8.76
CA ALA A 37 12.67 -19.73 7.76
C ALA A 37 11.45 -20.27 8.49
N VAL A 38 10.74 -19.36 9.17
CA VAL A 38 9.35 -19.61 9.52
C VAL A 38 8.61 -19.52 8.20
N SER A 39 8.65 -20.63 7.45
CA SER A 39 7.62 -20.93 6.46
C SER A 39 6.31 -20.97 7.24
N LEU A 40 5.65 -19.81 7.28
CA LEU A 40 4.43 -19.53 8.03
C LEU A 40 3.21 -20.23 7.40
N ALA A 41 3.31 -21.54 7.19
CA ALA A 41 2.18 -22.46 7.03
C ALA A 41 1.38 -22.63 8.35
N GLY A 42 1.37 -21.58 9.18
CA GLY A 42 1.04 -21.59 10.60
C GLY A 42 0.13 -20.44 11.02
N VAL A 43 -0.55 -19.80 10.08
CA VAL A 43 -1.74 -18.98 10.36
C VAL A 43 -2.91 -19.55 9.58
N ALA A 44 -3.61 -20.50 10.20
CA ALA A 44 -4.94 -20.90 9.77
C ALA A 44 -5.91 -19.74 10.04
N SER A 45 -5.90 -18.73 9.17
CA SER A 45 -7.02 -17.81 9.04
C SER A 45 -8.22 -18.65 8.64
N LEU A 46 -9.07 -18.95 9.63
CA LEU A 46 -10.30 -19.71 9.49
C LEU A 46 -11.35 -18.87 8.73
N ALA A 47 -11.04 -18.53 7.48
CA ALA A 47 -12.02 -18.05 6.52
C ALA A 47 -12.83 -19.26 6.06
N ALA A 48 -14.14 -19.24 6.30
CA ALA A 48 -15.05 -20.25 5.80
C ALA A 48 -15.25 -20.06 4.29
N VAL A 49 -14.24 -20.41 3.49
CA VAL A 49 -14.29 -20.34 2.02
C VAL A 49 -15.06 -21.54 1.49
N ALA A 50 -16.39 -21.43 1.47
CA ALA A 50 -17.25 -22.35 0.75
C ALA A 50 -17.11 -22.13 -0.77
N GLY A 51 -16.06 -22.72 -1.35
CA GLY A 51 -15.91 -23.07 -2.77
C GLY A 51 -16.24 -22.01 -3.83
N MET A 52 -15.22 -21.27 -4.30
CA MET A 52 -15.25 -20.64 -5.63
C MET A 52 -13.97 -20.99 -6.40
N SER A 53 -14.05 -21.99 -7.27
CA SER A 53 -12.97 -22.38 -8.18
C SER A 53 -13.07 -21.60 -9.50
N GLY A 54 -12.12 -20.69 -9.75
CA GLY A 54 -11.96 -20.02 -11.04
C GLY A 54 -11.70 -18.52 -10.90
N ALA A 55 -10.45 -18.11 -11.05
CA ALA A 55 -10.10 -16.70 -11.22
C ALA A 55 -10.49 -16.25 -12.65
N PRO A 56 -11.34 -15.23 -12.83
CA PRO A 56 -11.61 -14.66 -14.15
C PRO A 56 -10.39 -13.84 -14.63
N ALA A 57 -10.24 -13.73 -15.95
CA ALA A 57 -9.22 -12.85 -16.53
C ALA A 57 -9.46 -11.39 -16.12
N VAL A 58 -8.38 -10.64 -15.85
CA VAL A 58 -8.42 -9.30 -15.23
C VAL A 58 -8.80 -8.17 -16.20
N ALA A 59 -9.74 -8.46 -17.11
CA ALA A 59 -10.36 -7.54 -18.06
C ALA A 59 -11.88 -7.58 -17.85
N SER A 60 -12.40 -6.63 -17.06
CA SER A 60 -13.83 -6.20 -16.95
C SER A 60 -14.20 -5.58 -15.59
N ALA A 61 -13.24 -5.25 -14.70
CA ALA A 61 -13.56 -4.52 -13.46
C ALA A 61 -14.27 -3.17 -13.71
N THR A 62 -14.03 -2.53 -14.86
CA THR A 62 -14.75 -1.35 -15.35
C THR A 62 -16.18 -1.70 -15.81
N ASP A 63 -16.32 -2.80 -16.57
CA ASP A 63 -17.60 -3.20 -17.19
C ASP A 63 -18.60 -3.68 -16.12
N ALA A 64 -18.11 -4.28 -15.04
CA ALA A 64 -18.92 -4.67 -13.87
C ALA A 64 -19.47 -3.47 -13.07
N LEU A 65 -18.88 -2.28 -13.23
CA LEU A 65 -19.29 -1.07 -12.53
C LEU A 65 -20.10 -0.09 -13.40
N GLY A 66 -20.04 -0.24 -14.73
CA GLY A 66 -20.65 0.71 -15.67
C GLY A 66 -19.91 2.05 -15.77
N LEU A 67 -18.71 2.14 -15.19
CA LEU A 67 -17.87 3.34 -15.23
C LEU A 67 -17.24 3.48 -16.63
N PRO A 68 -17.08 4.72 -17.15
CA PRO A 68 -16.41 4.94 -18.42
C PRO A 68 -14.97 4.38 -18.39
N ARG A 69 -14.48 3.95 -19.55
CA ARG A 69 -13.13 3.39 -19.74
C ARG A 69 -12.04 4.44 -19.51
N LEU A 70 -11.75 4.70 -18.25
CA LEU A 70 -10.58 5.45 -17.80
C LEU A 70 -9.69 4.50 -16.98
N PHE A 71 -8.38 4.61 -17.21
CA PHE A 71 -7.31 4.01 -16.39
C PHE A 71 -7.09 2.49 -16.45
N MET A 72 -7.23 1.86 -17.63
CA MET A 72 -6.53 0.60 -17.94
C MET A 72 -5.92 0.60 -19.35
N SER A 73 -4.90 1.42 -19.60
CA SER A 73 -3.93 1.10 -20.67
C SER A 73 -2.88 0.15 -20.09
N THR A 74 -2.82 -1.07 -20.64
CA THR A 74 -1.74 -2.03 -20.37
C THR A 74 -0.45 -1.70 -21.12
N ASP A 75 -0.51 -0.84 -22.13
CA ASP A 75 0.56 -0.63 -23.09
C ASP A 75 1.11 0.80 -23.02
N GLY A 76 2.43 0.91 -23.14
CA GLY A 76 3.17 2.16 -22.96
C GLY A 76 3.22 3.01 -24.23
N GLY A 77 2.99 4.30 -24.06
CA GLY A 77 3.08 5.31 -25.11
C GLY A 77 2.70 6.67 -24.52
N TYR A 78 3.69 7.39 -23.99
CA TYR A 78 3.59 8.83 -23.80
C TYR A 78 4.13 9.46 -25.09
N ASP A 79 3.24 9.72 -26.05
CA ASP A 79 3.53 10.54 -27.21
C ASP A 79 2.98 11.95 -26.93
N ASP A 80 3.87 12.93 -26.83
CA ASP A 80 3.51 14.34 -26.65
C ASP A 80 2.95 14.91 -27.96
N GLY A 81 1.67 14.63 -28.24
CA GLY A 81 0.94 15.02 -29.45
C GLY A 81 -0.19 16.01 -29.18
N GLY A 82 -0.11 17.19 -29.81
CA GLY A 82 -0.94 18.37 -29.51
C GLY A 82 -2.46 18.16 -29.43
N TYR A 83 -3.06 18.85 -28.47
CA TYR A 83 -4.51 18.99 -28.31
C TYR A 83 -5.11 19.92 -29.38
N ASP A 84 -5.48 19.37 -30.53
CA ASP A 84 -6.39 20.05 -31.46
C ASP A 84 -7.81 20.07 -30.86
N ASN A 85 -8.31 21.28 -30.58
CA ASN A 85 -9.63 21.49 -30.01
C ASN A 85 -10.75 21.07 -31.00
N GLY A 86 -11.43 19.96 -30.72
CA GLY A 86 -12.56 19.50 -31.55
C GLY A 86 -13.33 18.25 -31.08
N GLY A 87 -12.87 17.54 -30.06
CA GLY A 87 -13.58 16.39 -29.48
C GLY A 87 -14.57 16.82 -28.38
N GLN A 88 -15.81 16.34 -28.47
CA GLN A 88 -16.84 16.60 -27.44
C GLN A 88 -16.44 15.98 -26.09
N ASP A 89 -16.72 16.71 -25.00
CA ASP A 89 -16.55 16.24 -23.62
C ASP A 89 -17.16 14.84 -23.43
N PRO A 90 -16.36 13.80 -23.08
CA PRO A 90 -16.91 12.49 -22.73
C PRO A 90 -17.55 12.60 -21.34
N GLY A 91 -18.85 12.92 -21.33
CA GLY A 91 -19.58 13.36 -20.14
C GLY A 91 -19.35 12.48 -18.91
N GLY A 92 -18.80 13.09 -17.86
CA GLY A 92 -18.68 12.47 -16.55
C GLY A 92 -20.05 12.04 -16.02
N TRP A 93 -20.14 10.84 -15.46
CA TRP A 93 -21.33 10.31 -14.79
C TRP A 93 -21.61 11.07 -13.49
N ARG A 94 -22.11 12.30 -13.61
CA ARG A 94 -22.77 13.02 -12.52
C ARG A 94 -24.27 12.89 -12.77
N PRO A 95 -24.99 11.99 -12.07
CA PRO A 95 -26.45 12.04 -12.05
C PRO A 95 -26.88 13.45 -11.67
N GLU A 96 -27.96 13.97 -12.25
CA GLU A 96 -28.59 15.16 -11.69
C GLU A 96 -29.19 14.77 -10.34
N TRP A 97 -28.38 14.92 -9.30
CA TRP A 97 -28.64 14.52 -7.92
C TRP A 97 -29.88 15.22 -7.34
N ASP A 98 -30.12 16.46 -7.76
CA ASP A 98 -31.23 17.28 -7.26
C ASP A 98 -32.55 17.03 -8.02
N LYS A 99 -32.54 16.28 -9.12
CA LYS A 99 -33.78 15.81 -9.79
C LYS A 99 -34.23 14.49 -9.18
N ASP A 100 -35.50 14.45 -8.77
CA ASP A 100 -36.19 13.29 -8.18
C ASP A 100 -35.64 12.81 -6.82
N ALA A 101 -34.81 13.60 -6.14
CA ALA A 101 -34.35 13.28 -4.80
C ALA A 101 -35.40 13.61 -3.72
N LYS A 102 -35.74 12.62 -2.90
CA LYS A 102 -36.54 12.81 -1.69
C LYS A 102 -35.68 13.52 -0.65
N GLN A 103 -36.09 14.72 -0.23
CA GLN A 103 -35.48 15.40 0.90
C GLN A 103 -35.78 14.60 2.19
N VAL A 104 -34.76 14.46 3.03
CA VAL A 104 -34.84 13.87 4.36
C VAL A 104 -34.48 14.97 5.37
N GLY A 105 -35.40 15.24 6.31
CA GLY A 105 -35.19 16.13 7.45
C GLY A 105 -34.08 15.63 8.38
N CYS A 106 -33.74 16.40 9.41
CA CYS A 106 -32.66 16.05 10.35
C CYS A 106 -33.16 15.11 11.47
N ASP A 107 -33.71 13.95 11.07
CA ASP A 107 -34.24 12.91 11.97
C ASP A 107 -33.87 11.51 11.45
N SER A 108 -33.29 10.68 12.33
CA SER A 108 -32.90 9.30 12.04
C SER A 108 -34.09 8.40 11.67
N ASN A 109 -35.27 8.63 12.22
CA ASN A 109 -36.49 7.87 11.90
C ASN A 109 -37.01 8.21 10.49
N GLU A 110 -36.82 9.45 10.04
CA GLU A 110 -37.19 9.88 8.68
C GLU A 110 -36.25 9.23 7.66
N LEU A 111 -34.95 9.17 7.96
CA LEU A 111 -33.96 8.42 7.17
C LEU A 111 -34.31 6.93 7.08
N ILE A 112 -34.58 6.27 8.21
CA ILE A 112 -35.01 4.86 8.24
C ILE A 112 -36.27 4.65 7.40
N SER A 113 -37.28 5.52 7.56
CA SER A 113 -38.53 5.43 6.80
C SER A 113 -38.31 5.59 5.29
N ALA A 114 -37.43 6.50 4.88
CA ALA A 114 -37.08 6.70 3.48
C ALA A 114 -36.33 5.49 2.88
N LEU A 115 -35.49 4.81 3.66
CA LEU A 115 -34.81 3.58 3.23
C LEU A 115 -35.78 2.39 3.13
N VAL A 116 -36.75 2.25 4.05
CA VAL A 116 -37.81 1.24 3.96
C VAL A 116 -38.67 1.44 2.70
N GLU A 117 -39.02 2.70 2.39
CA GLU A 117 -39.77 3.02 1.15
C GLU A 117 -38.93 2.70 -0.10
N ALA A 118 -37.65 3.06 -0.11
CA ALA A 118 -36.74 2.77 -1.24
C ALA A 118 -36.63 1.25 -1.51
N ASN A 119 -36.50 0.44 -0.46
CA ASN A 119 -36.40 -1.02 -0.52
C ASN A 119 -37.71 -1.73 -0.93
N THR A 120 -38.88 -1.13 -0.65
CA THR A 120 -40.18 -1.67 -1.09
C THR A 120 -40.59 -1.17 -2.48
N GLY A 121 -39.97 -0.10 -2.97
CA GLY A 121 -40.12 0.45 -4.32
C GLY A 121 -39.12 -0.12 -5.34
N ARG A 122 -38.54 0.76 -6.16
CA ARG A 122 -37.51 0.45 -7.17
C ARG A 122 -36.17 1.13 -6.83
N GLY A 123 -35.92 1.37 -5.54
CA GLY A 123 -34.84 2.25 -5.09
C GLY A 123 -35.27 3.71 -4.96
N ALA A 124 -34.34 4.56 -4.52
CA ALA A 124 -34.57 6.00 -4.33
C ALA A 124 -33.29 6.83 -4.39
N LYS A 125 -33.43 8.10 -4.78
CA LYS A 125 -32.45 9.16 -4.47
C LYS A 125 -32.89 9.86 -3.19
N LEU A 126 -32.01 9.95 -2.20
CA LEU A 126 -32.22 10.64 -0.94
C LEU A 126 -31.28 11.85 -0.85
N LYS A 127 -31.79 12.98 -0.39
CA LYS A 127 -31.00 14.17 -0.08
C LYS A 127 -31.13 14.48 1.40
N LEU A 128 -30.03 14.38 2.14
CA LEU A 128 -30.03 14.65 3.57
C LEU A 128 -30.04 16.15 3.86
N THR A 129 -30.34 16.51 5.11
CA THR A 129 -30.23 17.89 5.57
C THR A 129 -28.75 18.25 5.72
N LYS A 130 -28.31 19.33 5.04
CA LYS A 130 -26.90 19.76 4.98
C LYS A 130 -26.26 19.85 6.37
N GLY A 131 -25.14 19.16 6.57
CA GLY A 131 -24.39 19.15 7.83
C GLY A 131 -25.10 18.53 9.04
N CYS A 132 -26.26 17.89 8.86
CA CYS A 132 -27.00 17.22 9.94
C CYS A 132 -26.24 15.99 10.46
N THR A 133 -26.39 15.68 11.75
CA THR A 133 -25.98 14.40 12.33
C THR A 133 -27.19 13.51 12.62
N TYR A 134 -27.27 12.39 11.91
CA TYR A 134 -28.26 11.33 12.09
C TYR A 134 -27.69 10.29 13.07
N SER A 135 -27.90 10.51 14.36
CA SER A 135 -27.49 9.56 15.40
C SER A 135 -28.50 8.42 15.50
N LEU A 136 -28.04 7.19 15.26
CA LEU A 136 -28.85 5.99 15.16
C LEU A 136 -28.91 5.22 16.49
N THR A 137 -30.01 4.48 16.68
CA THR A 137 -30.08 3.28 17.53
C THR A 137 -30.17 2.03 16.64
N VAL A 138 -30.10 0.83 17.23
CA VAL A 138 -30.24 -0.41 16.45
C VAL A 138 -31.61 -0.46 15.76
N TYR A 139 -31.64 -0.89 14.49
CA TYR A 139 -32.87 -1.05 13.72
C TYR A 139 -33.35 -2.50 13.79
N GLN A 140 -32.53 -3.44 13.29
CA GLN A 140 -32.86 -4.86 13.30
C GLN A 140 -31.60 -5.73 13.23
N GLY A 141 -31.52 -6.74 14.10
CA GLY A 141 -30.39 -7.66 14.13
C GLY A 141 -29.07 -6.91 14.41
N PRO A 142 -28.03 -7.09 13.58
CA PRO A 142 -26.75 -6.41 13.76
C PRO A 142 -26.70 -5.02 13.12
N ASP A 143 -27.77 -4.53 12.49
CA ASP A 143 -27.76 -3.34 11.64
C ASP A 143 -28.57 -2.15 12.22
N GLY A 144 -28.03 -0.95 12.09
CA GLY A 144 -28.64 0.33 12.50
C GLY A 144 -29.54 0.98 11.45
N LEU A 145 -29.48 0.51 10.20
CA LEU A 145 -30.36 0.91 9.11
C LEU A 145 -30.93 -0.34 8.41
N PRO A 146 -32.05 -0.23 7.68
CA PRO A 146 -32.56 -1.32 6.86
C PRO A 146 -31.51 -1.81 5.85
N VAL A 147 -31.41 -3.14 5.66
CA VAL A 147 -30.55 -3.73 4.63
C VAL A 147 -30.95 -3.20 3.25
N ILE A 148 -29.99 -2.68 2.49
CA ILE A 148 -30.21 -2.14 1.14
C ILE A 148 -30.39 -3.31 0.17
N THR A 149 -31.57 -3.39 -0.46
CA THR A 149 -31.94 -4.46 -1.43
C THR A 149 -32.42 -3.91 -2.77
N GLN A 150 -32.40 -2.59 -2.93
CA GLN A 150 -32.71 -1.85 -4.15
C GLN A 150 -31.63 -0.77 -4.38
N PRO A 151 -31.56 -0.12 -5.56
CA PRO A 151 -30.62 0.97 -5.79
C PRO A 151 -30.94 2.23 -4.96
N VAL A 152 -30.07 2.57 -4.01
CA VAL A 152 -30.22 3.74 -3.12
C VAL A 152 -29.03 4.67 -3.31
N ALA A 153 -29.30 5.93 -3.64
CA ALA A 153 -28.29 6.97 -3.75
C ALA A 153 -28.53 8.06 -2.69
N ILE A 154 -27.55 8.33 -1.82
CA ILE A 154 -27.66 9.26 -0.70
C ILE A 154 -26.70 10.43 -0.90
N LYS A 155 -27.25 11.62 -1.14
CA LYS A 155 -26.53 12.90 -1.15
C LYS A 155 -26.49 13.44 0.29
N GLY A 156 -25.33 13.37 0.93
CA GLY A 156 -25.14 13.78 2.33
C GLY A 156 -25.08 15.28 2.55
N GLU A 157 -24.54 16.07 1.60
CA GLU A 157 -24.32 17.52 1.77
C GLU A 157 -23.54 17.81 3.09
N GLY A 158 -22.45 17.06 3.33
CA GLY A 158 -21.62 17.13 4.53
C GLY A 158 -22.28 16.56 5.80
N ALA A 159 -23.42 15.87 5.69
CA ALA A 159 -24.05 15.20 6.82
C ALA A 159 -23.22 14.03 7.37
N LYS A 160 -23.57 13.60 8.58
CA LYS A 160 -23.00 12.46 9.29
C LYS A 160 -24.11 11.48 9.66
N ILE A 161 -23.94 10.20 9.36
CA ILE A 161 -24.71 9.10 9.94
C ILE A 161 -23.80 8.39 10.94
N GLU A 162 -24.24 8.27 12.18
CA GLU A 162 -23.44 7.68 13.24
C GLU A 162 -24.22 6.77 14.17
N ARG A 163 -23.53 5.84 14.81
CA ARG A 163 -24.07 5.14 15.99
C ARG A 163 -24.09 6.09 17.18
N ALA A 164 -25.24 6.25 17.84
CA ALA A 164 -25.31 7.06 19.06
C ALA A 164 -24.41 6.47 20.17
N ALA A 165 -23.70 7.33 20.91
CA ALA A 165 -22.65 6.92 21.84
C ALA A 165 -23.07 5.86 22.89
N ASN A 166 -24.32 5.96 23.37
CA ASN A 166 -24.90 5.08 24.39
C ASN A 166 -25.79 3.96 23.82
N ALA A 167 -25.90 3.83 22.49
CA ALA A 167 -26.63 2.72 21.91
C ALA A 167 -25.85 1.41 22.05
N ASP A 168 -26.53 0.28 21.85
CA ASP A 168 -25.88 -1.01 21.71
C ASP A 168 -24.95 -1.05 20.48
N PRO A 169 -24.04 -2.03 20.37
CA PRO A 169 -23.19 -2.23 19.20
C PRO A 169 -24.01 -2.68 17.98
N PHE A 170 -23.82 -2.00 16.85
CA PHE A 170 -24.37 -2.39 15.54
C PHE A 170 -23.57 -1.76 14.39
N ARG A 171 -23.70 -2.35 13.21
CA ARG A 171 -23.21 -1.86 11.91
C ARG A 171 -24.10 -0.74 11.37
N ILE A 172 -23.52 0.28 10.72
CA ILE A 172 -24.35 1.37 10.14
C ILE A 172 -25.09 0.91 8.88
N PHE A 173 -24.39 0.44 7.85
CA PHE A 173 -24.97 0.03 6.56
C PHE A 173 -24.72 -1.43 6.21
N ASN A 174 -25.74 -2.10 5.66
CA ASN A 174 -25.64 -3.45 5.11
C ASN A 174 -26.24 -3.47 3.71
N VAL A 175 -25.44 -3.78 2.69
CA VAL A 175 -25.87 -3.88 1.29
C VAL A 175 -26.01 -5.35 0.95
N GLY A 176 -27.27 -5.78 0.83
CA GLY A 176 -27.63 -7.15 0.51
C GLY A 176 -27.42 -7.49 -0.97
N THR A 177 -27.60 -8.77 -1.31
CA THR A 177 -27.55 -9.26 -2.69
C THR A 177 -28.56 -8.51 -3.58
N GLY A 178 -28.07 -7.91 -4.68
CA GLY A 178 -28.86 -7.10 -5.60
C GLY A 178 -29.12 -5.66 -5.15
N GLY A 179 -28.71 -5.28 -3.93
CA GLY A 179 -28.71 -3.90 -3.47
C GLY A 179 -27.53 -3.11 -4.07
N GLU A 180 -27.79 -1.85 -4.42
CA GLU A 180 -26.74 -0.88 -4.77
C GLU A 180 -26.82 0.31 -3.82
N LEU A 181 -25.70 0.73 -3.25
CA LEU A 181 -25.61 1.92 -2.39
C LEU A 181 -24.60 2.91 -2.96
N THR A 182 -25.04 4.13 -3.28
CA THR A 182 -24.16 5.24 -3.64
C THR A 182 -24.20 6.29 -2.53
N LEU A 183 -23.06 6.61 -1.92
CA LEU A 183 -22.92 7.67 -0.93
C LEU A 183 -22.13 8.83 -1.54
N HIS A 184 -22.66 10.05 -1.46
CA HIS A 184 -21.97 11.24 -1.95
C HIS A 184 -21.93 12.34 -0.87
N ASP A 185 -20.74 12.84 -0.52
CA ASP A 185 -20.54 13.92 0.46
C ASP A 185 -21.15 13.60 1.85
N LEU A 186 -20.80 12.44 2.39
CA LEU A 186 -21.39 11.85 3.60
C LEU A 186 -20.33 11.21 4.51
N THR A 187 -20.48 11.37 5.83
CA THR A 187 -19.67 10.65 6.84
C THR A 187 -20.45 9.50 7.48
N VAL A 188 -19.88 8.29 7.52
CA VAL A 188 -20.38 7.09 8.19
C VAL A 188 -19.47 6.76 9.38
N ALA A 189 -20.00 6.79 10.61
CA ALA A 189 -19.14 6.76 11.80
C ALA A 189 -19.63 5.94 13.00
N GLY A 190 -18.67 5.45 13.79
CA GLY A 190 -18.92 4.90 15.13
C GLY A 190 -19.65 3.55 15.18
N GLY A 191 -19.94 2.93 14.03
CA GLY A 191 -20.50 1.59 13.96
C GLY A 191 -19.57 0.56 14.61
N ASP A 192 -20.15 -0.45 15.26
CA ASP A 192 -19.45 -1.46 16.05
C ASP A 192 -20.10 -2.82 15.78
N ASP A 193 -19.64 -3.50 14.72
CA ASP A 193 -20.12 -4.84 14.37
C ASP A 193 -19.56 -5.88 15.35
N ARG A 194 -20.47 -6.69 15.90
CA ARG A 194 -20.15 -7.82 16.77
C ARG A 194 -20.82 -9.12 16.32
N SER A 195 -21.42 -9.18 15.13
CA SER A 195 -22.11 -10.38 14.62
C SER A 195 -21.15 -11.47 14.16
N GLY A 196 -19.98 -11.06 13.64
CA GLY A 196 -19.00 -11.93 13.01
C GLY A 196 -18.89 -11.73 11.49
N ASP A 197 -19.84 -11.03 10.86
CA ASP A 197 -19.86 -10.85 9.40
C ASP A 197 -18.88 -9.76 8.91
N GLY A 198 -18.47 -8.85 9.79
CA GLY A 198 -17.54 -7.76 9.47
C GLY A 198 -18.21 -6.43 9.16
N GLY A 199 -17.41 -5.41 8.86
CA GLY A 199 -17.89 -4.14 8.32
C GLY A 199 -18.62 -3.30 9.35
N GLY A 200 -17.90 -2.69 10.30
CA GLY A 200 -18.52 -1.84 11.33
C GLY A 200 -19.26 -0.64 10.75
N GLY A 201 -18.70 0.00 9.72
CA GLY A 201 -19.37 1.07 8.99
C GLY A 201 -20.30 0.52 7.91
N LEU A 202 -19.78 -0.40 7.10
CA LEU A 202 -20.45 -0.91 5.90
C LEU A 202 -20.08 -2.38 5.65
N LEU A 203 -21.11 -3.21 5.45
CA LEU A 203 -20.99 -4.54 4.87
C LEU A 203 -21.58 -4.52 3.46
N VAL A 204 -20.84 -5.05 2.49
CA VAL A 204 -21.29 -5.30 1.13
C VAL A 204 -21.28 -6.81 0.91
N GLN A 205 -22.46 -7.42 0.86
CA GLN A 205 -22.62 -8.86 0.69
C GLN A 205 -22.28 -9.29 -0.75
N ALA A 206 -22.14 -10.60 -0.97
CA ALA A 206 -21.98 -11.14 -2.31
C ALA A 206 -23.17 -10.74 -3.20
N GLY A 207 -22.86 -10.17 -4.37
CA GLY A 207 -23.85 -9.60 -5.29
C GLY A 207 -24.44 -8.24 -4.88
N GLY A 208 -23.98 -7.64 -3.78
CA GLY A 208 -24.25 -6.23 -3.46
C GLY A 208 -23.16 -5.30 -4.02
N LYS A 209 -23.48 -4.02 -4.16
CA LYS A 209 -22.56 -2.98 -4.67
C LYS A 209 -22.59 -1.71 -3.82
N ALA A 210 -21.41 -1.17 -3.50
CA ALA A 210 -21.27 0.13 -2.86
C ALA A 210 -20.34 1.05 -3.65
N VAL A 211 -20.72 2.34 -3.79
CA VAL A 211 -19.92 3.40 -4.37
C VAL A 211 -19.88 4.57 -3.39
N LEU A 212 -18.68 5.03 -3.02
CA LEU A 212 -18.47 6.14 -2.10
C LEU A 212 -17.74 7.27 -2.83
N GLU A 213 -18.38 8.42 -2.95
CA GLU A 213 -17.89 9.64 -3.61
C GLU A 213 -17.78 10.77 -2.58
N LYS A 214 -16.62 11.45 -2.49
CA LYS A 214 -16.36 12.50 -1.47
C LYS A 214 -16.84 12.08 -0.05
N SER A 215 -16.72 10.80 0.30
CA SER A 215 -17.38 10.24 1.50
C SER A 215 -16.38 9.63 2.47
N ALA A 216 -16.71 9.62 3.76
CA ALA A 216 -15.81 9.22 4.83
C ALA A 216 -16.38 8.06 5.65
N VAL A 217 -15.63 6.96 5.81
CA VAL A 217 -15.93 5.85 6.72
C VAL A 217 -14.93 5.90 7.87
N VAL A 218 -15.38 6.39 9.04
CA VAL A 218 -14.47 6.80 10.12
C VAL A 218 -14.80 6.24 11.50
N ALA A 219 -13.77 5.89 12.27
CA ALA A 219 -13.90 5.45 13.66
C ALA A 219 -14.90 4.28 13.88
N ASN A 220 -15.04 3.39 12.89
CA ASN A 220 -15.87 2.19 12.99
C ASN A 220 -15.05 0.98 13.49
N ARG A 221 -15.74 -0.04 14.00
CA ARG A 221 -15.16 -1.23 14.59
C ARG A 221 -15.85 -2.51 14.12
N SER A 222 -15.09 -3.59 13.98
CA SER A 222 -15.66 -4.95 13.97
C SER A 222 -14.85 -5.91 14.86
N THR A 223 -15.53 -6.88 15.49
CA THR A 223 -14.88 -8.06 16.10
C THR A 223 -14.46 -9.12 15.07
N SER A 224 -14.85 -8.94 13.81
CA SER A 224 -14.42 -9.70 12.64
C SER A 224 -13.50 -8.84 11.77
N SER A 225 -13.45 -9.13 10.47
CA SER A 225 -12.68 -8.39 9.48
C SER A 225 -13.42 -7.14 8.96
N GLY A 226 -12.68 -6.15 8.45
CA GLY A 226 -13.27 -4.94 7.87
C GLY A 226 -13.78 -3.98 8.95
N GLY A 227 -12.89 -3.23 9.61
CA GLY A 227 -13.30 -2.33 10.70
C GLY A 227 -14.30 -1.26 10.24
N GLY A 228 -14.08 -0.69 9.06
CA GLY A 228 -15.06 0.14 8.35
C GLY A 228 -15.73 -0.63 7.20
N ILE A 229 -14.88 -1.02 6.25
CA ILE A 229 -15.06 -1.79 5.01
C ILE A 229 -15.15 -3.33 5.10
N ALA A 230 -16.30 -4.00 5.06
CA ALA A 230 -16.32 -5.44 4.69
C ALA A 230 -16.94 -5.65 3.30
N ASN A 231 -16.15 -6.12 2.34
CA ASN A 231 -16.54 -6.27 0.94
C ASN A 231 -16.47 -7.73 0.46
N TYR A 232 -17.63 -8.34 0.23
CA TYR A 232 -17.80 -9.63 -0.45
C TYR A 232 -18.46 -9.47 -1.83
N GLY A 233 -18.89 -8.26 -2.18
CA GLY A 233 -19.48 -7.90 -3.47
C GLY A 233 -18.55 -6.99 -4.27
N ILE A 234 -19.04 -5.80 -4.62
CA ILE A 234 -18.26 -4.77 -5.31
C ILE A 234 -18.25 -3.49 -4.46
N THR A 235 -17.07 -2.96 -4.14
CA THR A 235 -16.92 -1.65 -3.47
C THR A 235 -16.01 -0.74 -4.29
N ALA A 236 -16.46 0.48 -4.58
CA ALA A 236 -15.67 1.53 -5.19
C ALA A 236 -15.56 2.75 -4.25
N LEU A 237 -14.33 3.17 -3.98
CA LEU A 237 -13.99 4.41 -3.28
C LEU A 237 -13.43 5.38 -4.33
N LEU A 238 -14.18 6.45 -4.61
CA LEU A 238 -13.88 7.40 -5.68
C LEU A 238 -13.77 8.80 -5.08
N SER A 239 -12.74 9.56 -5.43
CA SER A 239 -12.67 10.98 -5.08
C SER A 239 -13.35 11.84 -6.14
N GLY A 240 -13.93 12.96 -5.72
CA GLY A 240 -14.65 13.86 -6.64
C GLY A 240 -13.69 14.68 -7.49
N GLU A 241 -13.99 14.86 -8.77
CA GLU A 241 -13.30 15.84 -9.61
C GLU A 241 -13.69 17.27 -9.21
N GLU A 242 -12.68 18.07 -8.88
CA GLU A 242 -12.77 19.53 -8.82
C GLU A 242 -13.34 20.00 -10.17
N LYS A 243 -14.39 20.85 -10.14
CA LYS A 243 -14.71 21.61 -11.34
C LYS A 243 -13.61 22.66 -11.45
N ASP A 244 -12.73 22.52 -12.43
CA ASP A 244 -11.81 23.61 -12.79
C ASP A 244 -12.63 24.90 -12.88
N GLN A 245 -12.42 25.79 -11.92
CA GLN A 245 -12.88 27.15 -12.06
C GLN A 245 -12.05 27.72 -13.20
N LYS A 246 -12.67 27.82 -14.39
CA LYS A 246 -12.06 28.47 -15.54
C LYS A 246 -11.52 29.81 -15.08
N HIS A 247 -10.20 29.91 -14.96
CA HIS A 247 -9.53 31.19 -14.83
C HIS A 247 -9.84 31.94 -16.12
N GLY A 248 -10.81 32.85 -16.03
CA GLY A 248 -11.19 33.73 -17.10
C GLY A 248 -10.12 34.78 -17.27
N ASP A 249 -9.08 34.45 -18.04
CA ASP A 249 -8.08 35.42 -18.50
C ASP A 249 -8.68 36.33 -19.58
N ASP A 250 -9.70 37.09 -19.19
CA ASP A 250 -10.21 38.26 -19.90
C ASP A 250 -9.23 39.44 -19.75
N GLN A 251 -7.97 39.26 -20.15
CA GLN A 251 -7.09 40.38 -20.45
C GLN A 251 -7.20 40.74 -21.93
N LYS A 252 -8.09 41.69 -22.17
CA LYS A 252 -8.37 42.30 -23.47
C LYS A 252 -7.09 42.82 -24.13
N HIS A 253 -6.95 42.54 -25.43
CA HIS A 253 -6.12 43.36 -26.30
C HIS A 253 -6.54 44.83 -26.19
N GLY A 254 -5.57 45.71 -25.92
CA GLY A 254 -5.73 47.15 -25.81
C GLY A 254 -4.61 47.87 -26.54
N GLU A 255 -4.82 48.06 -27.84
CA GLU A 255 -4.35 49.13 -28.73
C GLU A 255 -3.05 49.89 -28.38
N ASP A 256 -2.07 49.76 -29.27
CA ASP A 256 -0.99 50.74 -29.51
C ASP A 256 -1.61 52.10 -29.91
N PRO A 257 -1.00 53.25 -29.54
CA PRO A 257 -0.21 53.94 -30.58
C PRO A 257 1.01 54.74 -30.08
N GLU A 258 2.02 54.82 -30.97
CA GLU A 258 2.87 55.99 -31.34
C GLU A 258 3.33 57.01 -30.25
N GLN A 259 4.56 57.54 -30.23
CA GLN A 259 5.44 57.91 -31.35
C GLN A 259 6.83 58.37 -30.84
N SER A 260 7.93 58.04 -31.54
CA SER A 260 9.19 58.83 -31.64
C SER A 260 10.04 59.06 -30.35
N LYS A 261 11.35 59.34 -30.34
CA LYS A 261 12.42 59.43 -31.37
C LYS A 261 13.79 59.53 -30.65
N ASP A 262 14.89 59.18 -31.35
CA ASP A 262 16.29 59.61 -31.13
C ASP A 262 16.94 59.36 -29.72
N GLY A 263 18.22 59.04 -29.53
CA GLY A 263 19.36 58.76 -30.41
C GLY A 263 20.63 58.48 -29.57
N GLU A 264 21.66 57.91 -30.22
CA GLU A 264 23.10 57.88 -29.85
C GLU A 264 23.61 57.27 -28.52
N SER A 265 24.64 56.41 -28.65
CA SER A 265 25.61 56.06 -27.60
C SER A 265 26.70 57.15 -27.47
N PRO A 266 27.53 57.15 -26.42
CA PRO A 266 28.81 56.41 -26.49
C PRO A 266 29.32 55.84 -25.15
N ALA A 267 30.51 55.22 -25.20
CA ALA A 267 31.22 54.59 -24.06
C ALA A 267 32.47 55.36 -23.59
N ALA A 268 32.92 55.08 -22.36
CA ALA A 268 34.26 55.28 -21.78
C ALA A 268 34.30 54.44 -20.47
N GLU A 269 35.32 53.63 -20.12
CA GLU A 269 36.71 53.96 -19.71
C GLU A 269 36.80 54.91 -18.49
N ALA A 270 37.67 54.74 -17.48
CA ALA A 270 38.55 53.64 -17.02
C ALA A 270 39.09 54.00 -15.59
N GLU A 271 40.10 53.26 -15.08
CA GLU A 271 40.92 53.57 -13.87
C GLU A 271 40.23 53.40 -12.49
N GLY A 272 40.88 52.95 -11.39
CA GLY A 272 42.23 52.40 -11.21
C GLY A 272 42.72 52.56 -9.76
N ALA A 273 43.23 51.50 -9.11
CA ALA A 273 44.16 51.53 -7.96
C ALA A 273 44.54 50.12 -7.45
N ALA A 274 45.84 49.88 -7.25
CA ALA A 274 46.38 48.74 -6.50
C ALA A 274 47.66 49.18 -5.77
N VAL A 275 47.92 48.67 -4.56
CA VAL A 275 49.28 48.59 -3.95
C VAL A 275 49.39 47.38 -2.98
N ASP A 276 50.38 46.54 -3.29
CA ASP A 276 51.20 45.54 -2.55
C ASP A 276 51.11 45.27 -1.03
N GLY A 277 51.55 44.05 -0.64
CA GLY A 277 52.22 43.83 0.65
C GLY A 277 52.49 42.38 1.14
N ALA A 278 53.49 41.70 0.56
CA ALA A 278 54.22 40.48 1.01
C ALA A 278 54.40 40.25 2.55
N THR A 279 54.68 39.07 3.16
CA THR A 279 54.97 37.65 2.78
C THR A 279 55.12 36.81 4.09
N VAL A 280 55.07 35.45 4.02
CA VAL A 280 55.98 34.44 4.68
C VAL A 280 55.28 33.07 4.84
N GLU A 281 55.90 32.00 4.32
CA GLU A 281 55.60 30.56 4.58
C GLU A 281 56.78 29.91 5.37
N PRO A 282 56.94 28.56 5.56
CA PRO A 282 56.09 27.39 5.27
C PRO A 282 56.06 26.30 6.40
N ALA A 283 55.68 25.07 5.98
CA ALA A 283 55.74 23.75 6.64
C ALA A 283 54.60 23.46 7.65
N ASP A 284 53.86 22.34 7.60
CA ASP A 284 53.75 21.19 6.67
C ASP A 284 52.25 20.77 6.64
N GLY A 285 51.69 19.85 5.84
CA GLY A 285 52.14 18.84 4.87
C GLY A 285 51.05 17.73 4.85
N ALA A 286 50.10 17.78 3.90
CA ALA A 286 50.04 16.92 2.69
C ALA A 286 49.40 15.52 2.94
N ASP A 287 48.62 14.92 2.03
CA ASP A 287 48.38 15.25 0.62
C ASP A 287 46.91 14.96 0.23
N ALA A 288 46.33 15.86 -0.56
CA ALA A 288 45.12 15.64 -1.33
C ALA A 288 45.34 16.31 -2.69
N SER A 289 45.71 15.51 -3.70
CA SER A 289 45.95 15.98 -5.07
C SER A 289 44.72 15.73 -5.93
N ASP A 290 43.97 16.81 -6.17
CA ASP A 290 43.01 16.93 -7.26
C ASP A 290 43.74 16.96 -8.62
N ALA A 291 43.15 16.36 -9.65
CA ALA A 291 43.33 16.77 -11.06
C ALA A 291 42.33 16.05 -11.99
N THR A 292 41.17 16.67 -12.18
CA THR A 292 40.56 16.97 -13.49
C THR A 292 40.44 15.92 -14.61
N GLY A 293 39.26 15.88 -15.23
CA GLY A 293 39.15 15.76 -16.70
C GLY A 293 38.71 14.40 -17.25
N GLY A 294 37.42 14.10 -17.13
CA GLY A 294 36.83 12.88 -17.70
C GLY A 294 35.32 12.86 -17.61
N SER A 295 34.64 13.88 -18.15
CA SER A 295 33.17 13.90 -18.25
C SER A 295 32.68 12.95 -19.34
N GLU A 296 32.81 11.64 -19.12
CA GLU A 296 32.14 10.64 -19.94
C GLU A 296 30.64 10.64 -19.58
N SER A 297 29.85 11.21 -20.49
CA SER A 297 28.40 11.29 -20.42
C SER A 297 27.76 9.91 -20.63
N GLY A 298 27.79 9.10 -19.59
CA GLY A 298 26.95 7.90 -19.48
C GLY A 298 25.47 8.28 -19.44
N PRO A 299 24.57 7.57 -20.15
CA PRO A 299 23.14 7.84 -20.06
C PRO A 299 22.59 7.44 -18.69
N ASN A 300 21.63 8.22 -18.20
CA ASN A 300 20.90 8.05 -16.94
C ASN A 300 21.65 8.57 -15.69
N ASP A 301 21.73 9.90 -15.57
CA ASP A 301 22.01 10.54 -14.29
C ASP A 301 20.84 10.33 -13.32
N TRP A 302 20.95 9.32 -12.45
CA TRP A 302 20.03 9.08 -11.33
C TRP A 302 20.38 10.00 -10.15
N THR A 303 20.51 11.30 -10.37
CA THR A 303 20.47 12.31 -9.32
C THR A 303 19.07 12.36 -8.69
N ASP A 304 18.96 12.96 -7.49
CA ASP A 304 17.71 13.09 -6.73
C ASP A 304 16.71 14.10 -7.36
N GLY A 305 16.72 14.26 -8.69
CA GLY A 305 15.90 15.20 -9.46
C GLY A 305 14.74 14.57 -10.26
N GLY A 306 14.69 13.25 -10.40
CA GLY A 306 13.61 12.54 -11.13
C GLY A 306 12.42 12.10 -10.28
N TRP A 307 12.54 12.17 -8.95
CA TRP A 307 11.48 11.82 -8.00
C TRP A 307 11.24 13.02 -7.11
N SER A 308 10.00 13.49 -7.03
CA SER A 308 9.64 14.65 -6.21
C SER A 308 10.19 14.49 -4.78
N LYS A 309 10.92 15.50 -4.29
CA LYS A 309 11.30 15.59 -2.87
C LYS A 309 10.06 15.81 -2.00
N ASP A 310 9.02 16.36 -2.61
CA ASP A 310 7.68 16.54 -2.07
C ASP A 310 6.87 15.29 -2.44
N GLY A 311 6.99 14.24 -1.60
CA GLY A 311 6.29 12.96 -1.83
C GLY A 311 4.76 13.14 -1.82
N TRP A 312 4.03 12.27 -2.54
CA TRP A 312 2.59 12.35 -2.85
C TRP A 312 1.72 13.15 -1.85
N ASP A 313 1.64 14.46 -2.09
CA ASP A 313 0.92 15.43 -1.26
C ASP A 313 -0.27 16.03 -2.00
N HIS A 314 -1.22 15.15 -2.33
CA HIS A 314 -2.58 15.56 -2.66
C HIS A 314 -3.35 15.91 -1.38
N ASP A 315 -2.87 16.85 -0.57
CA ASP A 315 -3.58 17.37 0.63
C ASP A 315 -4.73 18.32 0.27
N LYS A 316 -5.34 18.12 -0.92
CA LYS A 316 -6.59 18.74 -1.36
C LYS A 316 -7.78 18.01 -0.70
N SER A 317 -7.78 18.02 0.63
CA SER A 317 -8.60 17.15 1.49
C SER A 317 -10.13 17.27 1.31
N GLU A 318 -10.66 18.34 0.71
CA GLU A 318 -12.10 18.57 0.60
C GLU A 318 -12.84 17.61 -0.35
N TYR A 319 -12.15 16.99 -1.32
CA TYR A 319 -12.79 16.12 -2.34
C TYR A 319 -12.44 14.63 -2.21
N VAL A 320 -11.69 14.26 -1.17
CA VAL A 320 -11.11 12.92 -1.02
C VAL A 320 -12.07 11.97 -0.30
N THR A 321 -12.36 10.81 -0.91
CA THR A 321 -13.02 9.70 -0.20
C THR A 321 -12.03 9.04 0.76
N LYS A 322 -12.48 8.80 2.01
CA LYS A 322 -11.60 8.43 3.12
C LYS A 322 -12.11 7.23 3.91
N VAL A 323 -11.23 6.27 4.20
CA VAL A 323 -11.48 5.20 5.18
C VAL A 323 -10.42 5.34 6.28
N SER A 324 -10.78 5.90 7.44
CA SER A 324 -9.77 6.22 8.46
C SER A 324 -10.16 6.06 9.92
N GLY A 325 -9.20 5.65 10.75
CA GLY A 325 -9.42 5.47 12.19
C GLY A 325 -10.26 4.25 12.55
N ASN A 326 -10.51 3.34 11.60
CA ASN A 326 -11.31 2.15 11.84
C ASN A 326 -10.48 1.01 12.45
N SER A 327 -11.14 0.04 13.11
CA SER A 327 -10.45 -1.05 13.81
C SER A 327 -11.12 -2.42 13.62
N ALA A 328 -10.30 -3.45 13.38
CA ALA A 328 -10.76 -4.84 13.23
C ALA A 328 -10.03 -5.77 14.20
N GLN A 329 -10.75 -6.70 14.83
CA GLN A 329 -10.10 -7.84 15.51
C GLN A 329 -9.73 -8.97 14.51
N GLY A 330 -10.33 -8.97 13.33
CA GLY A 330 -9.91 -9.74 12.17
C GLY A 330 -8.86 -9.01 11.32
N ALA A 331 -8.94 -9.23 10.01
CA ALA A 331 -8.10 -8.60 8.99
C ALA A 331 -8.78 -7.36 8.38
N GLY A 332 -8.04 -6.48 7.73
CA GLY A 332 -8.63 -5.30 7.07
C GLY A 332 -9.13 -4.28 8.09
N GLY A 333 -8.20 -3.64 8.83
CA GLY A 333 -8.56 -2.65 9.84
C GLY A 333 -9.42 -1.51 9.26
N GLY A 334 -9.05 -1.03 8.07
CA GLY A 334 -9.88 -0.15 7.26
C GLY A 334 -10.86 -0.96 6.41
N ILE A 335 -10.33 -1.77 5.51
CA ILE A 335 -11.08 -2.52 4.49
C ILE A 335 -10.63 -3.97 4.43
N TYR A 336 -11.58 -4.90 4.51
CA TYR A 336 -11.45 -6.28 4.09
C TYR A 336 -12.17 -6.48 2.75
N SER A 337 -11.54 -7.16 1.81
CA SER A 337 -12.13 -7.52 0.51
C SER A 337 -11.90 -8.99 0.18
N GLY A 338 -13.00 -9.74 0.08
CA GLY A 338 -13.07 -11.01 -0.67
C GLY A 338 -13.69 -10.84 -2.07
N GLY A 339 -14.25 -9.66 -2.36
CA GLY A 339 -14.85 -9.31 -3.65
C GLY A 339 -13.94 -8.43 -4.53
N LEU A 340 -14.58 -7.58 -5.35
CA LEU A 340 -13.91 -6.54 -6.14
C LEU A 340 -13.84 -5.23 -5.35
N LEU A 341 -12.62 -4.71 -5.15
CA LEU A 341 -12.35 -3.43 -4.52
C LEU A 341 -11.67 -2.47 -5.50
N VAL A 342 -12.24 -1.29 -5.70
CA VAL A 342 -11.64 -0.17 -6.43
C VAL A 342 -11.39 0.97 -5.43
N VAL A 343 -10.18 1.50 -5.41
CA VAL A 343 -9.77 2.65 -4.60
C VAL A 343 -9.07 3.63 -5.53
N ASP A 344 -9.75 4.71 -5.92
CA ASP A 344 -9.26 5.68 -6.91
C ASP A 344 -9.35 7.11 -6.38
N GLY A 345 -8.19 7.78 -6.28
CA GLY A 345 -8.05 9.11 -5.70
C GLY A 345 -8.21 9.18 -4.17
N ALA A 346 -8.29 8.06 -3.46
CA ALA A 346 -8.81 7.96 -2.09
C ALA A 346 -7.71 7.75 -1.02
N GLU A 347 -8.05 8.01 0.25
CA GLU A 347 -7.16 7.83 1.41
C GLU A 347 -7.64 6.68 2.32
N VAL A 348 -6.79 5.69 2.57
CA VAL A 348 -7.01 4.65 3.59
C VAL A 348 -5.94 4.82 4.67
N SER A 349 -6.29 5.42 5.82
CA SER A 349 -5.28 5.80 6.81
C SER A 349 -5.65 5.63 8.28
N ARG A 350 -4.64 5.46 9.14
CA ARG A 350 -4.80 5.36 10.60
C ARG A 350 -5.75 4.24 11.04
N ASN A 351 -5.92 3.21 10.23
CA ASN A 351 -6.73 2.04 10.57
C ASN A 351 -5.88 0.96 11.26
N ASN A 352 -6.51 0.09 12.06
CA ASN A 352 -5.82 -0.90 12.89
C ASN A 352 -6.42 -2.31 12.76
N SER A 353 -5.60 -3.32 12.49
CA SER A 353 -6.01 -4.74 12.48
C SER A 353 -5.27 -5.57 13.53
N ALA A 354 -5.99 -6.36 14.33
CA ALA A 354 -5.36 -7.36 15.21
C ALA A 354 -4.83 -8.59 14.45
N ARG A 355 -5.23 -8.77 13.18
CA ARG A 355 -4.57 -9.66 12.21
C ARG A 355 -3.97 -8.82 11.08
N ASP A 356 -4.23 -9.18 9.83
CA ASP A 356 -3.49 -8.74 8.66
C ASP A 356 -4.17 -7.59 7.92
N GLY A 357 -3.40 -6.75 7.21
CA GLY A 357 -3.94 -5.65 6.41
C GLY A 357 -4.50 -4.54 7.29
N GLY A 358 -3.63 -3.75 7.93
CA GLY A 358 -4.07 -2.66 8.80
C GLY A 358 -4.97 -1.67 8.04
N GLY A 359 -4.56 -1.30 6.83
CA GLY A 359 -5.36 -0.50 5.90
C GLY A 359 -6.32 -1.37 5.08
N ILE A 360 -5.75 -2.22 4.22
CA ILE A 360 -6.49 -3.08 3.28
C ILE A 360 -6.06 -4.53 3.44
N SER A 361 -7.00 -5.46 3.55
CA SER A 361 -6.77 -6.90 3.39
C SER A 361 -7.57 -7.40 2.19
N ASN A 362 -6.88 -7.89 1.15
CA ASN A 362 -7.47 -8.52 -0.02
C ASN A 362 -7.20 -10.03 0.04
N THR A 363 -8.26 -10.83 0.20
CA THR A 363 -8.18 -12.28 0.45
C THR A 363 -8.99 -13.03 -0.60
N GLY A 364 -8.32 -13.64 -1.57
CA GLY A 364 -8.95 -14.27 -2.74
C GLY A 364 -9.69 -13.32 -3.70
N GLY A 365 -9.77 -12.03 -3.38
CA GLY A 365 -10.44 -10.99 -4.17
C GLY A 365 -9.52 -10.27 -5.15
N THR A 366 -10.08 -9.26 -5.82
CA THR A 366 -9.34 -8.34 -6.71
C THR A 366 -9.38 -6.93 -6.14
N ALA A 367 -8.20 -6.31 -5.95
CA ALA A 367 -8.06 -4.94 -5.50
C ALA A 367 -7.29 -4.09 -6.52
N SER A 368 -7.83 -2.92 -6.86
CA SER A 368 -7.15 -1.89 -7.65
C SER A 368 -7.03 -0.61 -6.84
N VAL A 369 -5.80 -0.18 -6.56
CA VAL A 369 -5.47 1.04 -5.81
C VAL A 369 -4.77 2.00 -6.77
N THR A 370 -5.43 3.10 -7.13
CA THR A 370 -5.00 4.05 -8.16
C THR A 370 -5.05 5.47 -7.61
N ARG A 371 -4.04 6.32 -7.87
CA ARG A 371 -4.02 7.74 -7.41
C ARG A 371 -4.27 7.92 -5.91
N SER A 372 -3.94 6.92 -5.10
CA SER A 372 -4.45 6.77 -3.73
C SER A 372 -3.33 6.68 -2.68
N LYS A 373 -3.67 6.93 -1.41
CA LYS A 373 -2.73 6.93 -0.28
C LYS A 373 -3.17 5.92 0.78
N VAL A 374 -2.41 4.84 0.94
CA VAL A 374 -2.57 3.88 2.04
C VAL A 374 -1.49 4.19 3.08
N SER A 375 -1.84 4.88 4.17
CA SER A 375 -0.82 5.43 5.07
C SER A 375 -1.12 5.39 6.56
N ASN A 376 -0.07 5.26 7.38
CA ASN A 376 -0.18 5.25 8.84
C ASN A 376 -1.14 4.18 9.39
N ASN A 377 -1.35 3.08 8.65
CA ASN A 377 -2.15 1.97 9.13
C ASN A 377 -1.26 0.98 9.91
N VAL A 378 -1.87 0.28 10.87
CA VAL A 378 -1.18 -0.64 11.77
C VAL A 378 -1.80 -2.03 11.68
N SER A 379 -0.98 -3.06 11.54
CA SER A 379 -1.37 -4.45 11.75
C SER A 379 -0.58 -5.04 12.92
N VAL A 380 -1.21 -5.92 13.69
CA VAL A 380 -0.48 -6.83 14.60
C VAL A 380 0.01 -8.06 13.82
N GLY A 381 -0.78 -8.51 12.85
CA GLY A 381 -0.37 -9.49 11.85
C GLY A 381 0.41 -8.87 10.69
N LEU A 382 0.25 -9.45 9.52
CA LEU A 382 1.04 -9.21 8.30
C LEU A 382 0.45 -8.05 7.47
N GLY A 383 1.26 -7.34 6.69
CA GLY A 383 0.75 -6.28 5.81
C GLY A 383 0.23 -5.07 6.59
N GLY A 384 1.12 -4.23 7.13
CA GLY A 384 0.71 -3.05 7.93
C GLY A 384 -0.19 -2.10 7.15
N GLY A 385 0.19 -1.82 5.90
CA GLY A 385 -0.66 -1.10 4.94
C GLY A 385 -1.63 -2.02 4.22
N ILE A 386 -1.08 -2.98 3.46
CA ILE A 386 -1.83 -3.86 2.55
C ILE A 386 -1.42 -5.33 2.76
N HIS A 387 -2.41 -6.20 2.94
CA HIS A 387 -2.27 -7.65 2.85
C HIS A 387 -2.93 -8.17 1.57
N ALA A 388 -2.25 -9.05 0.84
CA ALA A 388 -2.76 -9.77 -0.32
C ALA A 388 -2.52 -11.27 -0.12
N GLY A 389 -3.58 -12.06 0.05
CA GLY A 389 -3.50 -13.46 0.44
C GLY A 389 -4.41 -14.39 -0.37
N PHE A 390 -4.04 -15.67 -0.42
CA PHE A 390 -4.88 -16.78 -0.88
C PHE A 390 -5.41 -16.63 -2.32
N GLY A 391 -4.50 -16.41 -3.28
CA GLY A 391 -4.84 -16.25 -4.71
C GLY A 391 -5.36 -14.85 -5.07
N ALA A 392 -5.22 -13.87 -4.19
CA ALA A 392 -5.62 -12.48 -4.44
C ALA A 392 -4.84 -11.86 -5.62
N VAL A 393 -5.50 -10.91 -6.30
CA VAL A 393 -4.86 -10.04 -7.30
C VAL A 393 -4.93 -8.60 -6.83
N THR A 394 -3.77 -7.99 -6.58
CA THR A 394 -3.67 -6.61 -6.07
C THR A 394 -2.82 -5.76 -7.02
N LYS A 395 -3.40 -4.67 -7.53
CA LYS A 395 -2.74 -3.68 -8.38
C LYS A 395 -2.63 -2.35 -7.64
N ILE A 396 -1.46 -1.74 -7.67
CA ILE A 396 -1.15 -0.44 -7.05
C ILE A 396 -0.48 0.42 -8.12
N VAL A 397 -1.13 1.53 -8.50
CA VAL A 397 -0.67 2.36 -9.62
C VAL A 397 -0.77 3.84 -9.22
N TYR A 398 0.24 4.66 -9.52
CA TYR A 398 0.24 6.09 -9.18
C TYR A 398 -0.14 6.34 -7.71
N SER A 399 0.38 5.55 -6.77
CA SER A 399 -0.12 5.51 -5.38
C SER A 399 0.99 5.44 -4.35
N GLY A 400 0.70 5.87 -3.12
CA GLY A 400 1.63 5.83 -1.99
C GLY A 400 1.21 4.83 -0.90
N VAL A 401 2.08 3.87 -0.58
CA VAL A 401 1.99 3.04 0.63
C VAL A 401 3.03 3.53 1.64
N ILE A 402 2.60 4.41 2.54
CA ILE A 402 3.51 5.30 3.29
C ILE A 402 3.32 5.18 4.81
N GLY A 403 4.40 4.93 5.54
CA GLY A 403 4.38 5.02 7.02
C GLY A 403 3.50 4.00 7.72
N ASN A 404 3.22 2.85 7.10
CA ASN A 404 2.43 1.78 7.70
C ASN A 404 3.31 0.85 8.55
N GLU A 405 2.71 0.17 9.51
CA GLU A 405 3.43 -0.63 10.50
C GLU A 405 2.83 -2.02 10.71
N SER A 406 3.67 -3.06 10.68
CA SER A 406 3.33 -4.43 11.10
C SER A 406 4.08 -4.72 12.40
N THR A 407 3.37 -4.89 13.52
CA THR A 407 3.94 -4.76 14.88
C THR A 407 4.20 -6.09 15.62
N GLY A 408 3.58 -7.19 15.22
CA GLY A 408 3.66 -8.46 15.94
C GLY A 408 5.03 -9.17 15.84
N PRO A 409 5.27 -10.21 16.66
CA PRO A 409 6.53 -10.97 16.66
C PRO A 409 6.77 -11.78 15.38
N SER A 410 5.70 -12.05 14.62
CA SER A 410 5.74 -12.68 13.30
C SER A 410 5.40 -11.68 12.17
N ALA A 411 5.53 -10.38 12.43
CA ALA A 411 5.25 -9.31 11.47
C ALA A 411 6.02 -9.51 10.16
N ALA A 412 5.34 -9.30 9.05
CA ALA A 412 5.98 -9.24 7.73
C ALA A 412 5.26 -8.26 6.80
N GLY A 413 6.03 -7.48 6.03
CA GLY A 413 5.49 -6.53 5.08
C GLY A 413 4.87 -5.33 5.79
N GLY A 414 5.69 -4.47 6.39
CA GLY A 414 5.23 -3.25 7.06
C GLY A 414 4.36 -2.39 6.13
N GLY A 415 4.79 -2.22 4.88
CA GLY A 415 3.99 -1.62 3.83
C GLY A 415 3.00 -2.61 3.22
N ILE A 416 3.54 -3.65 2.57
CA ILE A 416 2.76 -4.61 1.77
C ILE A 416 3.22 -6.03 2.06
N GLN A 417 2.29 -6.95 2.24
CA GLN A 417 2.54 -8.37 2.27
C GLN A 417 1.74 -9.08 1.17
N ASN A 418 2.42 -9.90 0.37
CA ASN A 418 1.86 -10.72 -0.70
C ASN A 418 2.19 -12.19 -0.42
N TYR A 419 1.16 -13.02 -0.25
CA TYR A 419 1.27 -14.43 0.12
C TYR A 419 0.41 -15.30 -0.81
N ASP A 420 1.04 -16.21 -1.53
CA ASP A 420 0.41 -17.09 -2.55
C ASP A 420 -0.54 -16.31 -3.49
N SER A 421 -0.12 -15.10 -3.89
CA SER A 421 -0.95 -14.07 -4.53
C SER A 421 -0.17 -13.30 -5.60
N SER A 422 -0.87 -12.49 -6.40
CA SER A 422 -0.27 -11.66 -7.46
C SER A 422 -0.32 -10.17 -7.12
N LEU A 423 0.85 -9.56 -6.95
CA LEU A 423 1.04 -8.14 -6.65
C LEU A 423 1.70 -7.42 -7.84
N TYR A 424 1.09 -6.32 -8.28
CA TYR A 424 1.61 -5.45 -9.33
C TYR A 424 1.67 -4.01 -8.82
N ILE A 425 2.85 -3.40 -8.86
CA ILE A 425 3.08 -2.01 -8.44
C ILE A 425 3.73 -1.25 -9.59
N ARG A 426 3.12 -0.13 -10.01
CA ARG A 426 3.67 0.75 -11.07
C ARG A 426 3.58 2.24 -10.70
N HIS A 427 4.60 3.04 -11.04
CA HIS A 427 4.62 4.50 -10.81
C HIS A 427 4.25 4.92 -9.38
N SER A 428 4.69 4.15 -8.39
CA SER A 428 4.21 4.24 -7.01
C SER A 428 5.36 4.39 -6.01
N GLU A 429 5.00 4.61 -4.75
CA GLU A 429 5.94 4.72 -3.64
C GLU A 429 5.58 3.74 -2.50
N VAL A 430 6.56 2.99 -2.01
CA VAL A 430 6.46 2.18 -0.78
C VAL A 430 7.52 2.67 0.19
N VAL A 431 7.14 3.58 1.09
CA VAL A 431 8.08 4.46 1.79
C VAL A 431 7.83 4.54 3.29
N ARG A 432 8.91 4.55 4.10
CA ARG A 432 8.86 4.72 5.58
C ARG A 432 8.02 3.69 6.33
N ASN A 433 7.77 2.52 5.76
CA ASN A 433 7.02 1.47 6.42
C ASN A 433 7.91 0.66 7.38
N ASN A 434 7.34 0.18 8.48
CA ASN A 434 8.07 -0.52 9.55
C ASN A 434 7.52 -1.94 9.79
N ALA A 435 8.40 -2.92 9.99
CA ALA A 435 8.03 -4.28 10.34
C ALA A 435 8.77 -4.78 11.58
N GLY A 436 8.02 -5.28 12.56
CA GLY A 436 8.50 -6.00 13.74
C GLY A 436 9.20 -7.33 13.44
N GLY A 437 9.19 -7.75 12.18
CA GLY A 437 9.89 -8.93 11.66
C GLY A 437 10.49 -8.66 10.28
N LEU A 438 10.00 -9.33 9.24
CA LEU A 438 10.57 -9.34 7.89
C LEU A 438 9.98 -8.21 7.03
N ALA A 439 10.70 -7.73 6.00
CA ALA A 439 10.18 -6.80 5.00
C ALA A 439 9.55 -5.52 5.58
N GLY A 440 10.35 -4.47 5.80
CA GLY A 440 9.81 -3.15 6.12
C GLY A 440 8.87 -2.67 5.01
N GLY A 441 9.32 -2.75 3.76
CA GLY A 441 8.54 -2.38 2.57
C GLY A 441 7.60 -3.49 2.10
N ILE A 442 8.09 -4.40 1.24
CA ILE A 442 7.29 -5.42 0.54
C ILE A 442 7.78 -6.83 0.88
N TYR A 443 6.88 -7.66 1.41
CA TYR A 443 7.07 -9.11 1.54
C TYR A 443 6.40 -9.85 0.39
N ASN A 444 7.11 -10.78 -0.26
CA ASN A 444 6.57 -11.74 -1.20
C ASN A 444 6.90 -13.17 -0.74
N GLY A 445 5.89 -13.98 -0.43
CA GLY A 445 6.04 -15.39 -0.08
C GLY A 445 5.17 -16.28 -0.97
N GLY A 446 5.77 -17.22 -1.71
CA GLY A 446 5.08 -18.13 -2.65
C GLY A 446 4.44 -17.48 -3.88
N GLY A 447 4.14 -16.18 -3.81
CA GLY A 447 3.47 -15.39 -4.83
C GLY A 447 4.39 -14.77 -5.89
N ARG A 448 3.77 -13.97 -6.75
CA ARG A 448 4.45 -13.14 -7.77
C ARG A 448 4.31 -11.66 -7.42
N ALA A 449 5.44 -10.97 -7.30
CA ALA A 449 5.50 -9.52 -7.14
C ALA A 449 6.21 -8.86 -8.33
N VAL A 450 5.58 -7.85 -8.94
CA VAL A 450 6.18 -7.01 -9.98
C VAL A 450 6.21 -5.56 -9.50
N VAL A 451 7.41 -4.99 -9.41
CA VAL A 451 7.69 -3.64 -8.89
C VAL A 451 8.35 -2.83 -10.00
N GLU A 452 7.55 -2.11 -10.76
CA GLU A 452 7.98 -1.38 -11.96
C GLU A 452 7.90 0.14 -11.77
N GLN A 453 8.93 0.88 -12.20
CA GLN A 453 8.97 2.35 -12.11
C GLN A 453 8.50 2.86 -10.74
N THR A 454 9.01 2.25 -9.66
CA THR A 454 8.52 2.42 -8.29
C THR A 454 9.67 2.67 -7.33
N LYS A 455 9.44 3.51 -6.33
CA LYS A 455 10.40 3.82 -5.28
C LYS A 455 10.06 3.03 -4.01
N VAL A 456 11.00 2.20 -3.56
CA VAL A 456 10.93 1.44 -2.30
C VAL A 456 12.04 1.97 -1.41
N SER A 457 11.71 2.87 -0.47
CA SER A 457 12.75 3.57 0.30
C SER A 457 12.42 3.87 1.76
N GLU A 458 13.46 4.04 2.58
CA GLU A 458 13.36 4.39 4.00
C GLU A 458 12.54 3.39 4.84
N ASN A 459 12.31 2.18 4.33
CA ASN A 459 11.58 1.15 5.06
C ASN A 459 12.50 0.42 6.06
N THR A 460 11.95 0.02 7.21
CA THR A 460 12.72 -0.59 8.31
C THR A 460 12.16 -1.96 8.68
N ALA A 461 13.04 -2.96 8.83
CA ALA A 461 12.70 -4.29 9.34
C ALA A 461 13.51 -4.62 10.61
N GLN A 462 12.87 -5.22 11.61
CA GLN A 462 13.57 -5.79 12.77
C GLN A 462 14.32 -7.08 12.43
N SER A 463 14.01 -7.72 11.30
CA SER A 463 14.69 -8.91 10.77
C SER A 463 15.14 -8.63 9.33
N ASN A 464 15.18 -9.63 8.46
CA ASN A 464 15.74 -9.55 7.10
C ASN A 464 14.83 -8.80 6.11
N GLY A 465 15.44 -8.22 5.07
CA GLY A 465 14.74 -7.49 4.01
C GLY A 465 14.24 -6.14 4.52
N GLY A 466 15.06 -5.09 4.52
CA GLY A 466 14.59 -3.76 4.92
C GLY A 466 13.56 -3.22 3.92
N GLY A 467 13.92 -3.21 2.64
CA GLY A 467 13.04 -2.80 1.54
C GLY A 467 12.17 -3.94 1.01
N LEU A 468 12.81 -4.99 0.51
CA LEU A 468 12.17 -6.12 -0.17
C LEU A 468 12.56 -7.45 0.47
N TYR A 469 11.59 -8.36 0.60
CA TYR A 469 11.80 -9.75 0.99
C TYR A 469 11.08 -10.69 0.00
N ASN A 470 11.77 -11.72 -0.47
CA ASN A 470 11.23 -12.74 -1.37
C ASN A 470 11.54 -14.15 -0.84
N VAL A 471 10.55 -15.03 -0.75
CA VAL A 471 10.71 -16.45 -0.38
C VAL A 471 9.77 -17.31 -1.21
N ASP A 472 10.26 -18.46 -1.71
CA ASP A 472 9.49 -19.44 -2.51
C ASP A 472 8.77 -18.84 -3.74
N GLY A 473 9.15 -17.62 -4.14
CA GLY A 473 8.33 -16.75 -4.98
C GLY A 473 9.13 -16.03 -6.07
N THR A 474 8.40 -15.36 -6.96
CA THR A 474 8.98 -14.61 -8.09
C THR A 474 8.88 -13.11 -7.85
N MET A 475 10.02 -12.43 -7.75
CA MET A 475 10.10 -10.98 -7.63
C MET A 475 10.78 -10.36 -8.86
N VAL A 476 10.10 -9.41 -9.51
CA VAL A 476 10.63 -8.65 -10.65
C VAL A 476 10.68 -7.17 -10.28
N VAL A 477 11.85 -6.55 -10.36
CA VAL A 477 12.07 -5.14 -10.03
C VAL A 477 12.68 -4.42 -11.24
N ARG A 478 11.85 -3.64 -11.95
CA ARG A 478 12.20 -3.03 -13.24
C ARG A 478 12.12 -1.51 -13.20
N LYS A 479 13.17 -0.80 -13.66
CA LYS A 479 13.21 0.68 -13.71
C LYS A 479 12.90 1.33 -12.35
N SER A 480 13.23 0.63 -11.25
CA SER A 480 12.79 0.94 -9.90
C SER A 480 13.98 1.24 -8.98
N LEU A 481 13.71 1.98 -7.91
CA LEU A 481 14.71 2.40 -6.92
C LEU A 481 14.43 1.71 -5.58
N VAL A 482 15.37 0.89 -5.12
CA VAL A 482 15.38 0.28 -3.78
C VAL A 482 16.48 0.96 -2.96
N ASP A 483 16.10 1.97 -2.18
CA ASP A 483 17.07 2.91 -1.62
C ASP A 483 16.90 3.23 -0.13
N SER A 484 18.00 3.35 0.60
CA SER A 484 17.99 3.81 1.99
C SER A 484 17.09 2.99 2.93
N ASN A 485 16.83 1.72 2.61
CA ASN A 485 16.09 0.80 3.47
C ASN A 485 17.03 0.14 4.49
N ARG A 486 16.51 -0.23 5.65
CA ARG A 486 17.34 -0.70 6.79
C ARG A 486 16.80 -1.97 7.44
N THR A 487 17.71 -2.85 7.86
CA THR A 487 17.43 -3.85 8.90
C THR A 487 18.12 -3.49 10.21
N VAL A 488 17.47 -3.71 11.36
CA VAL A 488 17.99 -3.34 12.70
C VAL A 488 18.23 -4.50 13.66
N GLY A 489 17.78 -5.72 13.32
CA GLY A 489 17.98 -6.90 14.18
C GLY A 489 19.43 -7.36 14.22
N VAL A 490 19.88 -7.87 15.37
CA VAL A 490 21.29 -8.27 15.61
C VAL A 490 21.84 -9.31 14.63
N ASN A 491 20.98 -10.15 14.02
CA ASN A 491 21.34 -11.16 13.03
C ASN A 491 20.81 -10.83 11.61
N SER A 492 20.35 -9.60 11.38
CA SER A 492 19.66 -9.22 10.14
C SER A 492 20.62 -8.93 8.98
N VAL A 493 20.16 -9.28 7.77
CA VAL A 493 20.84 -9.10 6.47
C VAL A 493 19.84 -8.64 5.39
N GLY A 494 20.36 -8.11 4.28
CA GLY A 494 19.54 -7.67 3.14
C GLY A 494 18.77 -6.39 3.45
N GLY A 495 19.48 -5.32 3.78
CA GLY A 495 18.92 -3.97 3.95
C GLY A 495 18.03 -3.57 2.78
N GLY A 496 18.50 -3.75 1.55
CA GLY A 496 17.74 -3.48 0.33
C GLY A 496 16.80 -4.62 -0.01
N ILE A 497 17.38 -5.77 -0.36
CA ILE A 497 16.67 -6.96 -0.82
C ILE A 497 17.18 -8.19 -0.07
N PHE A 498 16.27 -9.02 0.41
CA PHE A 498 16.54 -10.38 0.84
C PHE A 498 15.74 -11.35 -0.04
N THR A 499 16.38 -12.36 -0.62
CA THR A 499 15.69 -13.39 -1.40
C THR A 499 16.21 -14.78 -1.07
N VAL A 500 15.29 -15.72 -0.85
CA VAL A 500 15.60 -17.14 -0.65
C VAL A 500 14.67 -18.06 -1.43
N ASP A 501 15.18 -19.23 -1.85
CA ASP A 501 14.42 -20.36 -2.41
C ASP A 501 13.45 -19.99 -3.57
N GLY A 502 13.75 -18.91 -4.31
CA GLY A 502 12.84 -18.34 -5.32
C GLY A 502 13.57 -17.77 -6.53
N SER A 503 13.01 -16.70 -7.12
CA SER A 503 13.68 -15.94 -8.19
C SER A 503 13.57 -14.43 -8.02
N LEU A 504 14.65 -13.75 -8.39
CA LEU A 504 14.77 -12.30 -8.43
C LEU A 504 15.26 -11.86 -9.81
N ALA A 505 14.51 -10.96 -10.45
CA ALA A 505 14.93 -10.30 -11.70
C ALA A 505 15.04 -8.79 -11.51
N LEU A 506 16.25 -8.25 -11.70
CA LEU A 506 16.52 -6.81 -11.72
C LEU A 506 16.79 -6.36 -13.16
N THR A 507 16.13 -5.29 -13.59
CA THR A 507 16.27 -4.75 -14.95
C THR A 507 16.19 -3.22 -14.93
N GLU A 508 17.23 -2.53 -15.38
CA GLU A 508 17.30 -1.06 -15.41
C GLU A 508 17.04 -0.40 -14.03
N SER A 509 17.34 -1.10 -12.93
CA SER A 509 16.98 -0.71 -11.56
C SER A 509 18.19 -0.25 -10.73
N ARG A 510 17.96 0.34 -9.56
CA ARG A 510 19.03 0.76 -8.63
C ARG A 510 18.77 0.25 -7.22
N VAL A 511 19.76 -0.43 -6.63
CA VAL A 511 19.75 -0.89 -5.23
C VAL A 511 20.88 -0.20 -4.48
N ALA A 512 20.57 0.85 -3.73
CA ALA A 512 21.58 1.74 -3.17
C ALA A 512 21.33 2.21 -1.73
N ARG A 513 22.41 2.59 -1.03
CA ARG A 513 22.37 3.20 0.31
C ARG A 513 21.63 2.37 1.38
N ASN A 514 21.33 1.10 1.11
CA ASN A 514 20.63 0.25 2.05
C ASN A 514 21.59 -0.28 3.12
N ASP A 515 21.07 -0.50 4.32
CA ASP A 515 21.86 -0.71 5.53
C ASP A 515 21.39 -1.95 6.29
N ALA A 516 22.32 -2.81 6.70
CA ALA A 516 22.03 -4.00 7.49
C ALA A 516 23.03 -4.14 8.63
N VAL A 517 22.62 -4.85 9.69
CA VAL A 517 23.52 -5.12 10.83
C VAL A 517 24.64 -6.09 10.45
N ASN A 518 24.35 -7.05 9.55
CA ASN A 518 25.31 -8.01 9.04
C ASN A 518 25.41 -7.93 7.50
N PRO A 519 26.56 -8.30 6.90
CA PRO A 519 26.69 -8.36 5.46
C PRO A 519 25.82 -9.48 4.86
N PRO A 520 25.17 -9.26 3.69
CA PRO A 520 25.21 -8.06 2.87
C PRO A 520 24.11 -7.03 3.21
N GLY A 521 24.39 -5.76 2.88
CA GLY A 521 23.45 -4.64 3.01
C GLY A 521 22.56 -4.45 1.79
N GLY A 522 23.09 -4.66 0.58
CA GLY A 522 22.35 -4.45 -0.66
C GLY A 522 21.40 -5.62 -0.94
N ILE A 523 21.95 -6.74 -1.39
CA ILE A 523 21.19 -7.94 -1.75
C ILE A 523 21.77 -9.17 -1.04
N PHE A 524 20.94 -9.85 -0.26
CA PHE A 524 21.18 -11.22 0.19
C PHE A 524 20.44 -12.22 -0.72
N ALA A 525 21.16 -13.21 -1.23
CA ALA A 525 20.61 -14.32 -2.01
C ALA A 525 21.12 -15.68 -1.50
N ASP A 526 20.23 -16.66 -1.33
CA ASP A 526 20.55 -18.06 -1.01
C ASP A 526 19.46 -18.98 -1.60
N GLY A 527 19.81 -20.11 -2.20
CA GLY A 527 18.87 -20.97 -2.94
C GLY A 527 18.09 -20.28 -4.08
N THR A 528 18.54 -19.14 -4.60
CA THR A 528 17.74 -18.25 -5.46
C THR A 528 18.32 -18.10 -6.87
N LEU A 529 17.46 -18.17 -7.89
CA LEU A 529 17.81 -17.72 -9.23
C LEU A 529 17.79 -16.18 -9.30
N VAL A 530 18.97 -15.56 -9.28
CA VAL A 530 19.11 -14.09 -9.42
C VAL A 530 19.56 -13.73 -10.84
N THR A 531 18.83 -12.80 -11.46
CA THR A 531 19.18 -12.21 -12.76
C THR A 531 19.27 -10.69 -12.64
N VAL A 532 20.33 -10.12 -13.20
CA VAL A 532 20.65 -8.69 -13.14
C VAL A 532 21.16 -8.27 -14.51
N ASP A 533 20.54 -7.26 -15.12
CA ASP A 533 20.98 -6.73 -16.41
C ASP A 533 22.22 -5.81 -16.27
N GLU A 534 22.79 -5.41 -17.41
CA GLU A 534 23.98 -4.54 -17.44
C GLU A 534 23.68 -3.08 -17.04
N ARG A 535 22.41 -2.68 -17.01
CA ARG A 535 21.95 -1.34 -16.64
C ARG A 535 21.58 -1.20 -15.16
N THR A 536 21.44 -2.32 -14.43
CA THR A 536 21.13 -2.29 -13.01
C THR A 536 22.38 -1.94 -12.19
N VAL A 537 22.23 -1.02 -11.23
CA VAL A 537 23.33 -0.55 -10.39
C VAL A 537 23.09 -0.94 -8.93
N ILE A 538 24.02 -1.69 -8.34
CA ILE A 538 24.01 -2.08 -6.92
C ILE A 538 25.23 -1.43 -6.24
N VAL A 539 25.02 -0.40 -5.42
CA VAL A 539 26.13 0.47 -4.96
C VAL A 539 25.86 1.15 -3.61
N ASN A 540 26.91 1.47 -2.86
CA ASN A 540 26.85 2.22 -1.58
C ASN A 540 25.99 1.56 -0.47
N ASN A 541 25.74 0.25 -0.54
CA ASN A 541 25.04 -0.46 0.52
C ASN A 541 26.03 -0.89 1.62
N ARG A 542 25.54 -1.02 2.87
CA ARG A 542 26.35 -1.30 4.06
C ARG A 542 25.81 -2.52 4.82
N PRO A 543 26.66 -3.47 5.24
CA PRO A 543 28.13 -3.41 5.25
C PRO A 543 28.80 -3.66 3.89
N THR A 544 28.10 -4.30 2.95
CA THR A 544 28.57 -4.66 1.59
C THR A 544 27.40 -4.62 0.60
N ASN A 545 27.69 -4.61 -0.70
CA ASN A 545 26.65 -4.67 -1.74
C ASN A 545 26.02 -6.07 -1.81
N CYS A 546 26.79 -7.10 -2.15
CA CYS A 546 26.29 -8.50 -2.18
C CYS A 546 27.21 -9.53 -1.51
N VAL A 547 28.45 -9.16 -1.15
CA VAL A 547 29.38 -10.05 -0.45
C VAL A 547 28.78 -10.48 0.90
N GLY A 548 28.52 -11.77 1.05
CA GLY A 548 27.82 -12.36 2.21
C GLY A 548 26.63 -13.26 1.82
N SER A 549 26.12 -13.13 0.59
CA SER A 549 25.15 -14.04 0.00
C SER A 549 25.70 -15.48 -0.13
N GLY A 550 24.79 -16.46 -0.05
CA GLY A 550 25.09 -17.87 -0.33
C GLY A 550 25.30 -18.11 -1.83
N ASP A 551 24.45 -17.49 -2.65
CA ASP A 551 24.55 -17.49 -4.11
C ASP A 551 25.25 -16.23 -4.66
N PRO A 552 25.97 -16.34 -5.80
CA PRO A 552 26.54 -15.18 -6.47
C PRO A 552 25.45 -14.31 -7.11
N VAL A 553 25.44 -13.02 -6.79
CA VAL A 553 24.60 -12.02 -7.47
C VAL A 553 25.35 -11.47 -8.69
N PRO A 554 24.85 -11.66 -9.92
CA PRO A 554 25.49 -11.12 -11.12
C PRO A 554 25.59 -9.58 -11.09
N ASN A 555 26.62 -9.02 -11.74
CA ASN A 555 26.85 -7.57 -11.87
C ASN A 555 26.88 -6.79 -10.54
N CYS A 556 27.10 -7.46 -9.41
CA CYS A 556 27.24 -6.83 -8.11
C CYS A 556 28.72 -6.80 -7.69
N PHE A 557 29.23 -5.59 -7.46
CA PHE A 557 30.63 -5.34 -7.12
C PHE A 557 30.73 -4.67 -5.75
N GLY A 558 31.59 -5.20 -4.86
CA GLY A 558 31.70 -4.80 -3.45
C GLY A 558 30.61 -5.38 -2.53
#